data_AF-A0A6M0CA86-F1
#
_entry.id   AF-A0A6M0CA86-F1
#
_cell.length_a   1.000
_cell.length_b   1.000
_cell.length_c   1.000
_cell.angle_alpha   90.00
_cell.angle_beta   90.00
_cell.angle_gamma   90.00
#
_symmetry.space_group_name_H-M   'P 1'
#
loop_
_entity.id
_entity.type
_entity.pdbx_description
1 polymer ?
#
loop_
_entity_poly.entity_id
_entity_poly.type
_entity_poly.pdbx_seq_one_letter_code
_entity_poly.pdbx_strand_id
1 'polypeptide(L)' 'MEPPVERVRLSQTAKDQLSKLKRLTKIDNWNTLCRWGFCYSLAEATIPSPVPIPADSNVELTWRVFGG' A
#
# COMPACT_ATOMS: atom_id res chain seq x y z
N MET A 1 13.52 -9.58 14.23
CA MET A 1 12.84 -8.29 14.49
C MET A 1 11.35 -8.56 14.37
N GLU A 2 10.56 -8.21 15.38
CA GLU A 2 9.10 -8.33 15.28
C GLU A 2 8.56 -7.34 14.26
N PRO A 3 7.57 -7.72 13.44
CA PRO A 3 7.02 -6.82 12.45
C PRO A 3 6.21 -5.70 13.14
N PRO A 4 6.26 -4.46 12.63
CA PRO A 4 5.54 -3.32 13.24
C PRO A 4 4.01 -3.51 13.21
N VAL A 5 3.51 -4.30 12.27
CA VAL A 5 2.11 -4.74 12.16
C VAL A 5 2.08 -6.17 11.62
N GLU A 6 1.05 -6.96 11.93
CA GLU A 6 0.92 -8.30 11.35
C GLU A 6 0.41 -8.29 9.90
N ARG A 7 -0.55 -7.39 9.63
CA ARG A 7 -1.29 -7.29 8.37
C ARG A 7 -1.46 -5.84 7.96
N VAL A 8 -1.38 -5.60 6.66
CA VAL A 8 -1.62 -4.31 6.02
C VAL A 8 -2.87 -4.45 5.17
N ARG A 9 -3.93 -3.72 5.53
CA ARG A 9 -5.19 -3.68 4.79
C ARG A 9 -5.36 -2.30 4.15
N LEU A 10 -5.76 -2.28 2.89
CA LEU A 10 -5.89 -1.04 2.12
C LEU A 10 -7.30 -0.45 2.23
N SER A 11 -7.41 0.86 1.98
CA SER A 11 -8.69 1.51 1.71
C SER A 11 -9.21 1.14 0.31
N GLN A 12 -10.51 1.25 0.10
CA GLN A 12 -11.13 1.04 -1.21
C GLN A 12 -10.57 2.03 -2.23
N THR A 13 -10.37 3.29 -1.83
CA THR A 13 -9.72 4.32 -2.67
C THR A 13 -8.30 3.93 -3.08
N ALA A 14 -7.47 3.44 -2.15
CA ALA A 14 -6.11 3.02 -2.46
C ALA A 14 -6.10 1.81 -3.41
N LYS A 15 -7.00 0.85 -3.20
CA LYS A 15 -7.19 -0.29 -4.12
C LYS A 15 -7.53 0.17 -5.53
N ASP A 16 -8.39 1.17 -5.70
CA ASP A 16 -8.79 1.66 -7.02
C ASP A 16 -7.63 2.38 -7.73
N GLN A 17 -6.87 3.20 -6.99
CA GLN A 17 -5.65 3.86 -7.50
C GLN A 17 -4.58 2.83 -7.92
N LEU A 18 -4.31 1.85 -7.07
CA LEU A 18 -3.36 0.78 -7.36
C LEU A 18 -3.85 -0.10 -8.52
N SER A 19 -5.16 -0.37 -8.63
CA SER A 19 -5.75 -1.09 -9.79
C SER A 19 -5.46 -0.38 -11.10
N LYS A 20 -5.55 0.96 -11.11
CA LYS A 20 -5.18 1.78 -12.28
C LYS A 20 -3.68 1.64 -12.57
N LEU A 21 -2.83 1.71 -11.56
CA LEU A 21 -1.38 1.52 -11.72
C LEU A 21 -1.03 0.14 -12.25
N LYS A 22 -1.69 -0.94 -11.80
CA LYS A 22 -1.51 -2.30 -12.34
C LYS A 22 -1.74 -2.32 -13.86
N ARG A 23 -2.84 -1.72 -14.33
CA ARG A 23 -3.19 -1.68 -15.76
C ARG A 23 -2.15 -0.92 -16.60
N LEU A 24 -1.62 0.18 -16.06
CA LEU A 24 -0.65 1.06 -16.73
C LEU A 24 0.76 0.46 -16.74
N THR A 25 1.21 -0.06 -15.60
CA THR A 25 2.59 -0.55 -15.41
C THR A 25 2.77 -2.02 -15.79
N LYS A 26 1.68 -2.78 -15.94
CA LYS A 26 1.68 -4.25 -16.11
C LYS A 26 2.27 -5.02 -14.93
N ILE A 27 2.36 -4.38 -13.75
CA ILE A 27 2.76 -5.05 -12.52
C ILE A 27 1.51 -5.65 -11.88
N ASP A 28 1.42 -6.97 -11.84
CA ASP A 28 0.25 -7.67 -11.27
C ASP A 28 0.30 -7.81 -9.75
N ASN A 29 1.49 -7.73 -9.15
CA ASN A 29 1.67 -7.98 -7.72
C ASN A 29 1.32 -6.75 -6.89
N TRP A 30 0.34 -6.88 -5.98
CA TRP A 30 -0.07 -5.81 -5.07
C TRP A 30 1.05 -5.38 -4.12
N ASN A 31 1.82 -6.33 -3.58
CA ASN A 31 2.92 -6.00 -2.67
C ASN A 31 3.98 -5.11 -3.33
N THR A 32 4.32 -5.33 -4.61
CA THR A 32 5.25 -4.47 -5.35
C THR A 32 4.76 -3.04 -5.43
N LEU A 33 3.51 -2.83 -5.83
CA LEU A 33 2.94 -1.48 -5.95
C LEU A 33 2.75 -0.80 -4.59
N CYS A 34 2.36 -1.56 -3.56
CA CYS A 34 2.28 -1.02 -2.20
C CYS A 34 3.65 -0.58 -1.68
N ARG A 35 4.73 -1.35 -1.93
CA ARG A 35 6.11 -0.96 -1.59
C ARG A 35 6.52 0.31 -2.32
N TRP A 36 6.22 0.42 -3.61
CA TRP A 36 6.52 1.64 -4.38
C TRP A 36 5.82 2.87 -3.79
N GLY A 37 4.52 2.77 -3.52
CA GLY A 37 3.77 3.87 -2.89
C GLY A 37 4.31 4.24 -1.52
N PHE A 38 4.70 3.24 -0.71
CA PHE A 38 5.30 3.47 0.60
C PHE A 38 6.66 4.17 0.51
N CYS A 39 7.59 3.65 -0.30
CA CYS A 39 8.90 4.27 -0.51
C CYS A 39 8.79 5.66 -1.11
N TYR A 40 7.85 5.87 -2.04
CA TYR A 40 7.56 7.18 -2.61
C TYR A 40 7.08 8.16 -1.51
N SER A 41 6.12 7.75 -0.67
CA SER A 41 5.64 8.58 0.44
C SER A 41 6.72 8.89 1.47
N LEU A 42 7.69 8.00 1.69
CA LEU A 42 8.82 8.25 2.60
C LEU A 42 9.85 9.23 2.03
N ALA A 43 9.95 9.31 0.70
CA ALA A 43 10.86 10.23 0.02
C ALA A 43 10.31 11.67 -0.04
N GLU A 44 8.99 11.83 0.06
CA GLU A 44 8.34 13.14 0.13
C GLU A 44 8.69 13.86 1.45
N ALA A 45 9.14 15.12 1.35
CA ALA A 45 9.49 15.91 2.53
C ALA A 45 8.26 16.40 3.31
N THR A 46 7.12 16.49 2.64
CA THR A 46 5.85 16.94 3.22
C THR A 46 5.16 15.83 4.01
N ILE A 47 4.65 16.19 5.19
CA ILE A 47 3.88 15.28 6.05
C ILE A 47 2.57 14.90 5.33
N PRO A 48 2.19 13.60 5.30
CA PRO A 48 0.91 13.18 4.77
C PRO A 48 -0.26 13.88 5.46
N SER A 49 -1.32 14.15 4.70
CA SER A 49 -2.53 14.79 5.23
C SER A 49 -3.14 13.95 6.37
N PRO A 50 -3.56 14.55 7.49
CA PRO A 50 -4.05 13.84 8.68
C PRO A 50 -5.50 13.32 8.50
N VAL A 51 -5.86 12.91 7.29
CA VAL A 51 -7.19 12.39 6.96
C VAL A 51 -7.27 10.93 7.39
N PRO A 52 -8.40 10.49 7.99
CA PRO A 52 -8.61 9.09 8.30
C PRO A 52 -8.51 8.22 7.04
N ILE A 53 -7.74 7.14 7.12
CA ILE A 53 -7.61 6.15 6.04
C ILE A 53 -8.40 4.90 6.47
N PRO A 54 -9.60 4.66 5.93
CA PRO A 54 -10.38 3.48 6.29
C PRO A 54 -9.71 2.21 5.74
N ALA A 55 -9.80 1.09 6.47
CA ALA A 55 -9.31 -0.22 6.03
C ALA A 55 -10.46 -1.08 5.47
N ASP A 56 -11.19 -0.54 4.50
CA ASP A 56 -12.48 -1.04 4.01
C ASP A 56 -12.41 -1.87 2.71
N SER A 57 -11.23 -2.01 2.09
CA SER A 57 -11.09 -2.86 0.90
C SER A 57 -10.99 -4.35 1.25
N ASN A 58 -11.05 -5.18 0.20
CA ASN A 58 -10.76 -6.62 0.29
C ASN A 58 -9.30 -6.97 -0.01
N VAL A 59 -8.41 -5.99 -0.17
CA VAL A 59 -6.98 -6.23 -0.39
C VAL A 59 -6.25 -6.13 0.94
N GLU A 60 -5.64 -7.24 1.33
CA GLU A 60 -4.87 -7.37 2.56
C GLU A 60 -3.61 -8.19 2.29
N LEU A 61 -2.50 -7.81 2.94
CA LEU A 61 -1.20 -8.45 2.83
C LEU A 61 -0.67 -8.70 4.24
N THR A 62 -0.05 -9.85 4.49
CA THR A 62 0.76 -10.02 5.71
C THR A 62 2.01 -9.16 5.62
N TRP A 63 2.55 -8.76 6.77
CA TRP A 63 3.81 -8.00 6.78
C TRP A 63 4.94 -8.77 6.09
N ARG A 64 4.98 -10.11 6.24
CA ARG A 64 5.98 -10.94 5.54
C ARG A 64 5.90 -10.80 4.02
N VAL A 65 4.69 -10.81 3.44
CA VAL A 65 4.50 -10.62 1.99
C VAL A 65 4.76 -9.16 1.57
N PHE A 66 4.36 -8.21 2.42
CA PHE A 66 4.60 -6.79 2.18
C PHE A 66 6.08 -6.42 2.27
N GLY A 67 6.84 -6.96 3.22
CA GLY A 67 8.26 -6.67 3.45
C GLY A 67 9.21 -7.48 2.56
N GLY A 68 8.85 -8.73 2.25
CA GLY A 68 9.67 -9.67 1.48
C GLY A 68 10.39 -10.65 2.38
#